data_AF-A0A660VMM3-F1
#
_entry.id   AF-A0A660VMM3-F1
#
_cell.length_a   1.000
_cell.length_b   1.000
_cell.length_c   1.000
_cell.angle_alpha   90.00
_cell.angle_beta   90.00
_cell.angle_gamma   90.00
#
_symmetry.space_group_name_H-M   'P 1'
#
loop_
_entity.id
_entity.type
_entity.pdbx_description
1 polymer ?
#
loop_
_entity_poly.entity_id
_entity_poly.type
_entity_poly.pdbx_seq_one_letter_code
_entity_poly.pdbx_strand_id
1 'polypeptide(L)'
;MSAGDQARANPARATLTPLTKLTLMVLPLALLVALTELSLWALGLGGQRDLSRGFDRDAAYLLRVDGGWVTQIFGDPEREQRVPDKGATRRVLLMGGSNTEVFPERYLEDLLSEHAPDPSRPWELINLGRSGYGSGRVLILLEQALVLEPDVVVIYSGHNEFVERGLAAELDAALGGAAGRAAASGLARTRLFRVVEQALRPPQPAPELSRPAPELSPDDPAAREIPWSTTQAQWQVYRSNVAAMCDLIRAADVQLVLCTLASNHFTPPYVSSRAEPMPPEAWAAFDTARRAGLVQIPRPFREFLRPPLRLRLGSWIRGDGAAAAIDVEQLPPLRALSGPLADLRATPESKGGDATLAGWHWPPIAQWNAKVVAVLSAYERLVRRELAPPMEHSLRRAVAALEQALLLVPNDPDAHFDLGLAHWLLRDDVAAKHEFEVARRYDRAPHSANGISNDILRVLAAERPGVLLLDVAAQFAEHSQAGLVGYEVMMDACHLQPGARRALMGLLAPLVVEASAR
;
A
#
# COMPACT_ATOMS: atom_id res chain seq x y z
N MET A 1 -33.95 34.27 -91.20
CA MET A 1 -32.50 34.00 -91.23
C MET A 1 -31.80 34.95 -90.27
N SER A 2 -31.30 34.44 -89.15
CA SER A 2 -30.00 34.77 -88.52
C SER A 2 -30.01 34.13 -87.12
N ALA A 3 -29.01 33.29 -86.88
CA ALA A 3 -28.83 32.50 -85.67
C ALA A 3 -28.28 33.36 -84.52
N GLY A 4 -28.69 33.04 -83.29
CA GLY A 4 -28.10 33.56 -82.07
C GLY A 4 -27.88 32.41 -81.09
N ASP A 5 -26.70 31.81 -81.16
CA ASP A 5 -26.18 30.86 -80.16
C ASP A 5 -25.93 31.61 -78.83
N GLN A 6 -26.64 31.26 -77.77
CA GLN A 6 -26.24 31.58 -76.40
C GLN A 6 -25.98 30.28 -75.64
N ALA A 7 -24.69 29.91 -75.59
CA ALA A 7 -24.16 28.88 -74.72
C ALA A 7 -24.43 29.25 -73.24
N ARG A 8 -25.23 28.44 -72.55
CA ARG A 8 -25.39 28.52 -71.10
C ARG A 8 -24.11 27.98 -70.44
N ALA A 9 -23.30 28.87 -69.88
CA ALA A 9 -22.20 28.51 -69.00
C ALA A 9 -22.72 27.82 -67.73
N ASN A 10 -22.24 26.60 -67.47
CA ASN A 10 -22.53 25.83 -66.28
C ASN A 10 -21.74 26.45 -65.10
N PRO A 11 -22.34 26.86 -63.98
CA PRO A 11 -21.60 27.48 -62.89
C PRO A 11 -20.60 26.47 -62.30
N ALA A 12 -19.33 26.86 -62.27
CA ALA A 12 -18.25 26.09 -61.66
C ALA A 12 -18.61 25.76 -60.20
N ARG A 13 -18.72 24.47 -59.86
CA ARG A 13 -18.87 24.02 -58.47
C ARG A 13 -17.62 24.47 -57.72
N ALA A 14 -17.78 25.44 -56.82
CA ALA A 14 -16.71 25.85 -55.92
C ALA A 14 -16.25 24.62 -55.11
N THR A 15 -15.02 24.18 -55.36
CA THR A 15 -14.42 23.06 -54.64
C THR A 15 -13.94 23.58 -53.28
N LEU A 16 -14.70 23.24 -52.23
CA LEU A 16 -14.32 23.55 -50.85
C LEU A 16 -12.91 23.02 -50.57
N THR A 17 -12.11 23.83 -49.87
CA THR A 17 -10.74 23.45 -49.49
C THR A 17 -10.79 22.25 -48.53
N PRO A 18 -9.73 21.42 -48.47
CA PRO A 18 -9.65 20.30 -47.53
C PRO A 18 -9.90 20.73 -46.08
N LEU A 19 -9.43 21.93 -45.69
CA LEU A 19 -9.65 22.50 -44.36
C LEU A 19 -11.13 22.85 -44.15
N THR A 20 -11.79 23.50 -45.11
CA THR A 20 -13.22 23.83 -44.98
C THR A 20 -14.08 22.56 -44.93
N LYS A 21 -13.73 21.53 -45.70
CA LYS A 21 -14.41 20.22 -45.65
C LYS A 21 -14.22 19.54 -44.29
N LEU A 22 -12.99 19.57 -43.76
CA LEU A 22 -12.69 19.01 -42.44
C LEU A 22 -13.45 19.76 -41.34
N THR A 23 -13.46 21.09 -41.35
CA THR A 23 -14.19 21.91 -40.38
C THR A 23 -15.69 21.62 -40.44
N LEU A 24 -16.27 21.53 -41.64
CA LEU A 24 -17.70 21.22 -41.81
C LEU A 24 -18.06 19.79 -41.38
N MET A 25 -17.10 18.86 -41.36
CA MET A 25 -17.29 17.50 -40.85
C MET A 25 -17.12 17.41 -39.33
N VAL A 26 -16.13 18.11 -38.78
CA VAL A 26 -15.75 17.99 -37.36
C VAL A 26 -16.59 18.90 -36.46
N LEU A 27 -16.93 20.11 -36.91
CA LEU A 27 -17.63 21.10 -36.09
C LEU A 27 -19.03 20.65 -35.64
N PRO A 28 -19.89 20.06 -36.50
CA PRO A 28 -21.20 19.58 -36.06
C PRO A 28 -21.10 18.44 -35.05
N LEU A 29 -20.12 17.55 -35.22
CA LEU A 29 -19.88 16.44 -34.30
C LEU A 29 -19.36 16.95 -32.95
N ALA A 30 -18.43 17.90 -32.95
CA ALA A 30 -17.93 18.54 -31.73
C ALA A 30 -19.04 19.28 -30.97
N LEU A 31 -19.91 20.01 -31.69
CA LEU A 31 -21.06 20.69 -31.11
C LEU A 31 -22.06 19.70 -30.50
N LEU A 32 -22.35 18.60 -31.20
CA LEU A 32 -23.23 17.54 -30.70
C LEU A 32 -22.68 16.92 -29.41
N VAL A 33 -21.38 16.61 -29.37
CA VAL A 33 -20.73 16.07 -28.16
C VAL A 33 -20.80 17.09 -27.02
N ALA A 34 -20.49 18.37 -27.28
CA ALA A 34 -20.53 19.42 -26.24
C ALA A 34 -21.94 19.62 -25.67
N LEU A 35 -22.98 19.63 -26.52
CA LEU A 35 -24.37 19.73 -26.09
C LEU A 35 -24.82 18.50 -25.29
N THR A 36 -24.35 17.32 -25.68
CA THR A 36 -24.62 16.06 -24.96
C THR A 36 -23.96 16.09 -23.58
N GLU A 37 -22.69 16.49 -23.48
CA GLU A 37 -21.99 16.66 -22.20
C GLU A 37 -22.69 17.64 -21.27
N LEU A 38 -23.12 18.80 -21.80
CA LEU A 38 -23.84 19.81 -21.02
C LEU A 38 -25.18 19.28 -20.51
N SER A 39 -25.89 18.50 -21.33
CA SER A 39 -27.17 17.88 -20.96
C SER A 39 -26.96 16.83 -19.86
N LEU A 40 -25.96 15.96 -19.99
CA LEU A 40 -25.61 14.98 -18.96
C LEU A 40 -25.20 15.66 -17.65
N TRP A 41 -24.44 16.75 -17.72
CA TRP A 41 -24.08 17.56 -16.55
C TRP A 41 -25.31 18.15 -15.86
N ALA A 42 -26.22 18.79 -16.61
CA ALA A 42 -27.43 19.40 -16.08
C ALA A 42 -28.38 18.38 -15.43
N LEU A 43 -28.40 17.15 -15.93
CA LEU A 43 -29.21 16.05 -15.40
C LEU A 43 -28.52 15.28 -14.26
N GLY A 44 -27.27 15.60 -13.92
CA GLY A 44 -26.49 14.86 -12.92
C GLY A 44 -26.09 13.45 -13.38
N LEU A 45 -26.25 13.12 -14.66
CA LEU A 45 -25.94 11.80 -15.23
C LEU A 45 -24.48 11.74 -15.72
N GLY A 46 -23.84 10.58 -15.58
CA GLY A 46 -22.44 10.35 -15.96
C GLY A 46 -21.46 11.22 -15.16
N GLY A 47 -20.75 10.66 -14.18
CA GLY A 47 -19.59 11.33 -13.56
C GLY A 47 -18.28 11.08 -14.33
N GLN A 48 -17.20 11.72 -13.92
CA GLN A 48 -15.86 11.37 -14.41
C GLN A 48 -15.50 9.94 -13.99
N ARG A 49 -14.83 9.21 -14.87
CA ARG A 49 -14.28 7.90 -14.53
C ARG A 49 -12.87 8.06 -13.98
N ASP A 50 -12.67 7.61 -12.75
CA ASP A 50 -11.33 7.49 -12.19
C ASP A 50 -10.63 6.27 -12.82
N LEU A 51 -9.77 6.53 -13.81
CA LEU A 51 -8.96 5.50 -14.47
C LEU A 51 -7.73 5.08 -13.62
N SER A 52 -7.62 5.53 -12.38
CA SER A 52 -6.45 5.24 -11.54
C SER A 52 -6.59 3.95 -10.70
N ARG A 53 -7.61 3.10 -10.92
CA ARG A 53 -7.87 1.95 -10.03
C ARG A 53 -8.30 0.70 -10.81
N GLY A 54 -7.73 -0.45 -10.45
CA GLY A 54 -8.14 -1.77 -10.96
C GLY A 54 -9.38 -2.36 -10.24
N PHE A 55 -9.91 -1.65 -9.24
CA PHE A 55 -11.28 -1.85 -8.77
C PHE A 55 -12.21 -0.93 -9.57
N ASP A 56 -13.25 -1.49 -10.17
CA ASP A 56 -14.29 -0.71 -10.81
C ASP A 56 -15.32 -0.32 -9.74
N ARG A 57 -15.50 0.98 -9.51
CA ARG A 57 -16.49 1.48 -8.55
C ARG A 57 -17.92 1.04 -8.91
N ASP A 58 -18.16 0.80 -10.19
CA ASP A 58 -19.45 0.36 -10.71
C ASP A 58 -19.61 -1.19 -10.67
N ALA A 59 -18.59 -1.94 -10.25
CA ALA A 59 -18.69 -3.39 -10.01
C ALA A 59 -19.26 -3.70 -8.61
N ALA A 60 -20.01 -4.80 -8.50
CA ALA A 60 -20.58 -5.26 -7.24
C ALA A 60 -19.61 -6.20 -6.51
N TYR A 61 -19.05 -5.74 -5.39
CA TYR A 61 -18.18 -6.52 -4.50
C TYR A 61 -18.94 -7.16 -3.34
N LEU A 62 -20.21 -6.79 -3.17
CA LEU A 62 -21.16 -7.42 -2.27
C LEU A 62 -22.44 -7.72 -3.05
N LEU A 63 -22.74 -9.01 -3.18
CA LEU A 63 -23.93 -9.47 -3.88
C LEU A 63 -25.01 -9.84 -2.87
N ARG A 64 -26.21 -9.30 -3.06
CA ARG A 64 -27.37 -9.68 -2.26
C ARG A 64 -27.74 -11.14 -2.56
N VAL A 65 -27.95 -11.92 -1.51
CA VAL A 65 -28.44 -13.31 -1.59
C VAL A 65 -29.58 -13.50 -0.59
N ASP A 66 -30.26 -14.64 -0.65
CA ASP A 66 -31.30 -14.95 0.33
C ASP A 66 -30.70 -15.04 1.74
N GLY A 67 -31.28 -14.30 2.69
CA GLY A 67 -30.81 -14.18 4.07
C GLY A 67 -29.50 -13.41 4.30
N GLY A 68 -28.99 -12.66 3.31
CA GLY A 68 -27.81 -11.81 3.53
C GLY A 68 -27.06 -11.39 2.27
N TRP A 69 -25.74 -11.47 2.35
CA TRP A 69 -24.78 -11.01 1.35
C TRP A 69 -23.68 -12.05 1.12
N VAL A 70 -23.06 -12.01 -0.06
CA VAL A 70 -21.82 -12.73 -0.33
C VAL A 70 -20.78 -11.75 -0.88
N THR A 71 -19.54 -11.83 -0.40
CA THR A 71 -18.45 -11.03 -0.94
C THR A 71 -18.10 -11.50 -2.35
N GLN A 72 -17.49 -10.61 -3.13
CA GLN A 72 -16.90 -10.93 -4.42
C GLN A 72 -15.51 -10.28 -4.53
N ILE A 73 -14.66 -10.53 -3.53
CA ILE A 73 -13.36 -9.88 -3.36
C ILE A 73 -12.17 -10.82 -3.61
N PHE A 74 -12.43 -12.11 -3.83
CA PHE A 74 -11.46 -13.15 -4.13
C PHE A 74 -11.52 -13.62 -5.59
N GLY A 75 -12.68 -13.55 -6.22
CA GLY A 75 -12.90 -14.15 -7.55
C GLY A 75 -12.94 -15.68 -7.50
N ASP A 76 -12.89 -16.26 -6.31
CA ASP A 76 -12.97 -17.69 -6.02
C ASP A 76 -14.14 -17.92 -5.05
N PRO A 77 -15.26 -18.50 -5.50
CA PRO A 77 -16.45 -18.69 -4.69
C PRO A 77 -16.21 -19.45 -3.37
N GLU A 78 -15.19 -20.30 -3.29
CA GLU A 78 -14.87 -21.05 -2.06
C GLU A 78 -14.21 -20.17 -0.99
N ARG A 79 -13.65 -19.04 -1.39
CA ARG A 79 -12.97 -18.08 -0.51
C ARG A 79 -13.84 -16.87 -0.17
N GLU A 80 -14.97 -16.69 -0.85
CA GLU A 80 -15.89 -15.60 -0.56
C GLU A 80 -16.64 -15.83 0.76
N GLN A 81 -16.83 -14.76 1.51
CA GLN A 81 -17.53 -14.78 2.78
C GLN A 81 -19.03 -14.58 2.56
N ARG A 82 -19.83 -15.45 3.17
CA ARG A 82 -21.27 -15.20 3.35
C ARG A 82 -21.48 -14.42 4.63
N VAL A 83 -22.16 -13.29 4.50
CA VAL A 83 -22.50 -12.41 5.61
C VAL A 83 -24.01 -12.43 5.79
N PRO A 84 -24.55 -12.91 6.92
CA PRO A 84 -25.99 -12.91 7.14
C PRO A 84 -26.54 -11.49 7.26
N ASP A 85 -27.84 -11.34 7.05
CA ASP A 85 -28.55 -10.12 7.43
C ASP A 85 -28.25 -9.70 8.87
N LYS A 86 -28.21 -8.39 9.12
CA LYS A 86 -27.89 -7.85 10.43
C LYS A 86 -28.90 -8.37 11.46
N GLY A 87 -28.38 -9.09 12.45
CA GLY A 87 -29.14 -9.58 13.60
C GLY A 87 -28.80 -8.81 14.87
N ALA A 88 -28.80 -9.52 16.01
CA ALA A 88 -28.44 -8.95 17.31
C ALA A 88 -26.91 -8.77 17.50
N THR A 89 -26.07 -9.16 16.54
CA THR A 89 -24.61 -9.16 16.64
C THR A 89 -24.03 -7.74 16.70
N ARG A 90 -22.92 -7.58 17.43
CA ARG A 90 -22.03 -6.42 17.31
C ARG A 90 -21.04 -6.68 16.18
N ARG A 91 -21.30 -6.05 15.03
CA ARG A 91 -20.59 -6.33 13.77
C ARG A 91 -19.42 -5.38 13.60
N VAL A 92 -18.24 -5.95 13.39
CA VAL A 92 -16.98 -5.22 13.19
C VAL A 92 -16.45 -5.54 11.80
N LEU A 93 -16.25 -4.52 10.96
CA LEU A 93 -15.55 -4.69 9.67
C LEU A 93 -14.05 -4.45 9.87
N LEU A 94 -13.22 -5.37 9.38
CA LEU A 94 -11.77 -5.19 9.29
C LEU A 94 -11.42 -4.88 7.84
N MET A 95 -10.83 -3.73 7.58
CA MET A 95 -10.55 -3.26 6.22
C MET A 95 -9.08 -2.87 6.06
N GLY A 96 -8.49 -3.26 4.92
CA GLY A 96 -7.09 -2.95 4.65
C GLY A 96 -6.42 -3.83 3.60
N GLY A 97 -5.09 -3.88 3.69
CA GLY A 97 -4.22 -4.61 2.75
C GLY A 97 -3.94 -6.07 3.15
N SER A 98 -2.78 -6.57 2.71
CA SER A 98 -2.30 -7.94 2.95
C SER A 98 -2.16 -8.30 4.43
N ASN A 99 -1.82 -7.35 5.30
CA ASN A 99 -1.79 -7.60 6.74
C ASN A 99 -3.20 -7.89 7.28
N THR A 100 -4.18 -7.08 6.88
CA THR A 100 -5.58 -7.23 7.32
C THR A 100 -6.18 -8.53 6.82
N GLU A 101 -5.92 -8.95 5.57
CA GLU A 101 -6.37 -10.24 5.01
C GLU A 101 -6.06 -11.43 5.93
N VAL A 102 -4.98 -11.35 6.70
CA VAL A 102 -4.50 -12.43 7.59
C VAL A 102 -4.54 -12.05 9.07
N PHE A 103 -5.35 -11.07 9.45
CA PHE A 103 -5.63 -10.81 10.87
C PHE A 103 -6.30 -12.04 11.52
N PRO A 104 -5.90 -12.41 12.75
CA PRO A 104 -6.46 -13.57 13.42
C PRO A 104 -7.84 -13.22 14.04
N GLU A 105 -8.88 -13.17 13.20
CA GLU A 105 -10.25 -12.74 13.56
C GLU A 105 -10.78 -13.43 14.81
N ARG A 106 -10.71 -14.77 14.87
CA ARG A 106 -11.19 -15.52 16.04
C ARG A 106 -10.49 -15.11 17.34
N TYR A 107 -9.19 -14.82 17.28
CA TYR A 107 -8.46 -14.35 18.45
C TYR A 107 -8.91 -12.94 18.87
N LEU A 108 -9.20 -12.06 17.92
CA LEU A 108 -9.78 -10.75 18.22
C LEU A 108 -11.19 -10.90 18.81
N GLU A 109 -12.03 -11.79 18.27
CA GLU A 109 -13.38 -12.07 18.79
C GLU A 109 -13.35 -12.59 20.23
N ASP A 110 -12.42 -13.49 20.55
CA ASP A 110 -12.20 -13.99 21.92
C ASP A 110 -11.82 -12.83 22.85
N LEU A 111 -10.88 -11.98 22.43
CA LEU A 111 -10.47 -10.80 23.22
C LEU A 111 -11.63 -9.81 23.42
N LEU A 112 -12.42 -9.54 22.39
CA LEU A 112 -13.59 -8.65 22.49
C LEU A 112 -14.65 -9.20 23.45
N SER A 113 -14.85 -10.52 23.42
CA SER A 113 -15.77 -11.23 24.32
C SER A 113 -15.29 -11.20 25.77
N GLU A 114 -13.97 -11.25 26.00
CA GLU A 114 -13.36 -11.10 27.33
C GLU A 114 -13.52 -9.66 27.86
N HIS A 115 -13.28 -8.65 27.02
CA HIS A 115 -13.35 -7.24 27.43
C HIS A 115 -14.79 -6.74 27.61
N ALA A 116 -15.75 -7.24 26.82
CA ALA A 116 -17.14 -6.81 26.84
C ALA A 116 -18.12 -7.98 26.66
N PRO A 117 -18.25 -8.85 27.68
CA PRO A 117 -19.10 -10.03 27.61
C PRO A 117 -20.58 -9.63 27.59
N ASP A 118 -21.24 -9.91 26.47
CA ASP A 118 -22.70 -9.80 26.33
C ASP A 118 -23.20 -10.92 25.39
N PRO A 119 -23.71 -12.03 25.95
CA PRO A 119 -24.23 -13.15 25.16
C PRO A 119 -25.46 -12.80 24.30
N SER A 120 -26.17 -11.70 24.60
CA SER A 120 -27.32 -11.27 23.81
C SER A 120 -26.92 -10.53 22.53
N ARG A 121 -25.70 -9.97 22.52
CA ARG A 121 -25.10 -9.28 21.38
C ARG A 121 -23.67 -9.78 21.14
N PRO A 122 -23.51 -11.03 20.65
CA PRO A 122 -22.18 -11.58 20.38
C PRO A 122 -21.46 -10.76 19.30
N TRP A 123 -20.14 -10.79 19.33
CA TRP A 123 -19.31 -10.14 18.33
C TRP A 123 -19.37 -10.91 17.01
N GLU A 124 -19.34 -10.18 15.90
CA GLU A 124 -19.30 -10.74 14.54
C GLU A 124 -18.25 -9.98 13.75
N LEU A 125 -17.16 -10.64 13.39
CA LEU A 125 -16.06 -10.03 12.65
C LEU A 125 -16.19 -10.39 11.18
N ILE A 126 -16.06 -9.37 10.32
CA ILE A 126 -16.07 -9.53 8.87
C ILE A 126 -14.79 -8.90 8.32
N ASN A 127 -13.86 -9.74 7.88
CA ASN A 127 -12.61 -9.29 7.31
C ASN A 127 -12.71 -9.09 5.80
N LEU A 128 -12.65 -7.83 5.41
CA LEU A 128 -12.66 -7.37 4.03
C LEU A 128 -11.26 -6.90 3.57
N GLY A 129 -10.21 -7.27 4.32
CA GLY A 129 -8.82 -6.98 3.98
C GLY A 129 -8.30 -7.89 2.87
N ARG A 130 -7.53 -7.34 1.92
CA ARG A 130 -7.01 -8.11 0.78
C ARG A 130 -5.62 -7.66 0.34
N SER A 131 -4.81 -8.62 -0.07
CA SER A 131 -3.45 -8.40 -0.55
C SER A 131 -3.44 -7.50 -1.79
N GLY A 132 -2.52 -6.54 -1.79
CA GLY A 132 -2.39 -5.55 -2.85
C GLY A 132 -3.39 -4.39 -2.77
N TYR A 133 -4.30 -4.36 -1.79
CA TYR A 133 -5.21 -3.22 -1.62
C TYR A 133 -4.48 -2.06 -0.93
N GLY A 134 -4.53 -0.91 -1.59
CA GLY A 134 -4.26 0.42 -1.08
C GLY A 134 -5.58 1.16 -0.83
N SER A 135 -5.47 2.40 -0.39
CA SER A 135 -6.60 3.21 0.07
C SER A 135 -7.68 3.40 -1.00
N GLY A 136 -7.31 3.35 -2.28
CA GLY A 136 -8.23 3.56 -3.38
C GLY A 136 -9.25 2.42 -3.50
N ARG A 137 -8.78 1.17 -3.41
CA ARG A 137 -9.64 -0.03 -3.39
C ARG A 137 -10.42 -0.15 -2.09
N VAL A 138 -9.78 0.13 -0.95
CA VAL A 138 -10.45 0.07 0.35
C VAL A 138 -11.64 1.05 0.41
N LEU A 139 -11.49 2.27 -0.12
CA LEU A 139 -12.58 3.24 -0.20
C LEU A 139 -13.77 2.71 -1.04
N ILE A 140 -13.49 2.16 -2.23
CA ILE A 140 -14.56 1.60 -3.09
C ILE A 140 -15.30 0.47 -2.37
N LEU A 141 -14.56 -0.42 -1.70
CA LEU A 141 -15.16 -1.52 -0.96
C LEU A 141 -15.98 -1.03 0.23
N LEU A 142 -15.49 -0.01 0.96
CA LEU A 142 -16.19 0.56 2.11
C LEU A 142 -17.55 1.16 1.71
N GLU A 143 -17.60 1.88 0.58
CA GLU A 143 -18.84 2.45 0.05
C GLU A 143 -19.95 1.40 -0.12
N GLN A 144 -19.56 0.17 -0.46
CA GLN A 144 -20.50 -0.95 -0.58
C GLN A 144 -20.72 -1.65 0.76
N ALA A 145 -19.67 -1.81 1.57
CA ALA A 145 -19.71 -2.59 2.82
C ALA A 145 -20.56 -1.98 3.94
N LEU A 146 -20.91 -0.70 3.85
CA LEU A 146 -21.83 -0.08 4.81
C LEU A 146 -23.25 -0.68 4.77
N VAL A 147 -23.65 -1.34 3.67
CA VAL A 147 -24.93 -2.08 3.61
C VAL A 147 -24.96 -3.30 4.54
N LEU A 148 -23.79 -3.69 5.08
CA LEU A 148 -23.69 -4.75 6.08
C LEU A 148 -24.01 -4.24 7.49
N GLU A 149 -24.34 -2.96 7.67
CA GLU A 149 -24.74 -2.37 8.96
C GLU A 149 -23.73 -2.67 10.10
N PRO A 150 -22.45 -2.31 9.94
CA PRO A 150 -21.46 -2.50 10.99
C PRO A 150 -21.65 -1.52 12.16
N ASP A 151 -21.34 -1.95 13.37
CA ASP A 151 -21.25 -1.06 14.54
C ASP A 151 -19.89 -0.36 14.58
N VAL A 152 -18.82 -1.07 14.18
CA VAL A 152 -17.44 -0.55 14.16
C VAL A 152 -16.76 -0.91 12.85
N VAL A 153 -15.99 0.02 12.30
CA VAL A 153 -15.06 -0.23 11.18
C VAL A 153 -13.64 0.01 11.67
N VAL A 154 -12.74 -0.94 11.39
CA VAL A 154 -11.30 -0.85 11.64
C VAL A 154 -10.57 -0.70 10.31
N ILE A 155 -9.76 0.35 10.16
CA ILE A 155 -8.97 0.58 8.94
C ILE A 155 -7.47 0.48 9.26
N TYR A 156 -6.81 -0.53 8.69
CA TYR A 156 -5.35 -0.69 8.66
C TYR A 156 -4.88 -0.71 7.20
N SER A 157 -4.68 0.46 6.59
CA SER A 157 -4.41 0.60 5.14
C SER A 157 -3.43 1.72 4.82
N GLY A 158 -2.50 1.47 3.89
CA GLY A 158 -1.48 2.45 3.47
C GLY A 158 -0.17 1.85 2.95
N HIS A 159 0.04 0.53 3.04
CA HIS A 159 1.27 -0.12 2.54
C HIS A 159 1.36 -0.16 1.00
N ASN A 160 0.22 -0.15 0.31
CA ASN A 160 0.13 -0.44 -1.12
C ASN A 160 -0.12 0.80 -2.00
N GLU A 161 0.03 2.02 -1.48
CA GLU A 161 -0.34 3.25 -2.22
C GLU A 161 0.44 3.46 -3.52
N PHE A 162 1.60 2.83 -3.67
CA PHE A 162 2.43 2.87 -4.88
C PHE A 162 2.44 1.54 -5.67
N VAL A 163 1.72 0.54 -5.15
CA VAL A 163 1.57 -0.81 -5.73
C VAL A 163 0.31 -0.90 -6.56
N GLU A 164 -0.72 -0.17 -6.14
CA GLU A 164 -1.93 0.05 -6.92
C GLU A 164 -1.60 0.89 -8.17
N ARG A 165 -1.01 0.27 -9.19
CA ARG A 165 -1.01 0.86 -10.52
C ARG A 165 -2.45 0.86 -10.99
N GLY A 166 -2.95 2.05 -11.29
CA GLY A 166 -4.27 2.23 -11.84
C GLY A 166 -4.43 1.63 -13.23
N LEU A 167 -5.70 1.48 -13.65
CA LEU A 167 -6.10 1.14 -15.01
C LEU A 167 -5.33 1.98 -16.08
N ALA A 168 -4.77 3.15 -15.76
CA ALA A 168 -3.85 3.90 -16.61
C ALA A 168 -2.59 3.12 -17.06
N ALA A 169 -1.98 2.30 -16.20
CA ALA A 169 -0.84 1.45 -16.55
C ALA A 169 -1.28 0.20 -17.35
N GLU A 170 -2.46 -0.33 -17.04
CA GLU A 170 -3.09 -1.42 -17.81
C GLU A 170 -3.52 -0.94 -19.22
N LEU A 171 -4.02 0.30 -19.33
CA LEU A 171 -4.32 1.00 -20.58
C LEU A 171 -3.03 1.36 -21.35
N ASP A 172 -1.93 1.71 -20.67
CA ASP A 172 -0.64 1.95 -21.31
C ASP A 172 -0.09 0.68 -21.96
N ALA A 173 -0.23 -0.46 -21.27
CA ALA A 173 0.10 -1.78 -21.81
C ALA A 173 -0.82 -2.21 -22.96
N ALA A 174 -2.10 -1.84 -22.92
CA ALA A 174 -3.10 -2.23 -23.94
C ALA A 174 -3.17 -1.30 -25.17
N LEU A 175 -2.98 0.01 -25.00
CA LEU A 175 -3.21 1.03 -26.05
C LEU A 175 -1.92 1.63 -26.64
N GLY A 176 -0.74 1.27 -26.10
CA GLY A 176 0.55 1.55 -26.73
C GLY A 176 0.91 3.04 -26.80
N GLY A 177 1.29 3.64 -25.67
CA GLY A 177 2.06 4.89 -25.62
C GLY A 177 1.30 6.18 -25.30
N ALA A 178 2.05 7.29 -25.20
CA ALA A 178 1.59 8.56 -24.61
C ALA A 178 0.37 9.21 -25.28
N ALA A 179 0.21 9.05 -26.59
CA ALA A 179 -0.94 9.57 -27.33
C ALA A 179 -2.23 8.79 -27.03
N GLY A 180 -2.13 7.46 -26.91
CA GLY A 180 -3.24 6.60 -26.47
C GLY A 180 -3.67 6.93 -25.03
N ARG A 181 -2.69 7.20 -24.14
CA ARG A 181 -2.97 7.67 -22.77
C ARG A 181 -3.74 8.99 -22.73
N ALA A 182 -3.32 9.98 -23.51
CA ALA A 182 -3.99 11.28 -23.56
C ALA A 182 -5.40 11.18 -24.12
N ALA A 183 -5.61 10.34 -25.14
CA ALA A 183 -6.93 10.08 -25.71
C ALA A 183 -7.86 9.35 -24.73
N ALA A 184 -7.40 8.26 -24.11
CA ALA A 184 -8.18 7.51 -23.12
C ALA A 184 -8.50 8.34 -21.87
N SER A 185 -7.52 9.12 -21.37
CA SER A 185 -7.73 10.04 -20.25
C SER A 185 -8.67 11.19 -20.59
N GLY A 186 -8.61 11.69 -21.82
CA GLY A 186 -9.53 12.71 -22.32
C GLY A 186 -10.95 12.19 -22.39
N LEU A 187 -11.14 10.99 -22.95
CA LEU A 187 -12.44 10.34 -23.08
C LEU A 187 -13.04 9.97 -21.72
N ALA A 188 -12.27 9.42 -20.78
CA ALA A 188 -12.75 9.05 -19.46
C ALA A 188 -13.16 10.23 -18.56
N ARG A 189 -12.73 11.45 -18.89
CA ARG A 189 -13.18 12.69 -18.25
C ARG A 189 -14.54 13.18 -18.74
N THR A 190 -15.06 12.59 -19.82
CA THR A 190 -16.35 12.95 -20.41
C THR A 190 -17.48 12.13 -19.78
N ARG A 191 -18.63 12.77 -19.54
CA ARG A 191 -19.82 12.12 -18.96
C ARG A 191 -20.45 11.14 -19.94
N LEU A 192 -20.39 11.46 -21.23
CA LEU A 192 -20.89 10.67 -22.34
C LEU A 192 -20.19 9.32 -22.42
N PHE A 193 -18.87 9.29 -22.27
CA PHE A 193 -18.12 8.03 -22.23
C PHE A 193 -18.64 7.12 -21.11
N ARG A 194 -18.89 7.66 -19.92
CA ARG A 194 -19.43 6.88 -18.80
C ARG A 194 -20.85 6.39 -19.05
N VAL A 195 -21.73 7.22 -19.61
CA VAL A 195 -23.12 6.80 -19.92
C VAL A 195 -23.14 5.73 -21.00
N VAL A 196 -22.34 5.87 -22.06
CA VAL A 196 -22.21 4.85 -23.11
C VAL A 196 -21.66 3.57 -22.52
N GLU A 197 -20.65 3.65 -21.67
CA GLU A 197 -20.12 2.48 -20.97
C GLU A 197 -21.18 1.80 -20.10
N GLN A 198 -21.88 2.54 -19.24
CA GLN A 198 -22.93 2.00 -18.35
C GLN A 198 -24.12 1.43 -19.13
N ALA A 199 -24.46 2.01 -20.27
CA ALA A 199 -25.50 1.48 -21.14
C ALA A 199 -25.07 0.18 -21.86
N LEU A 200 -23.78 0.03 -22.12
CA LEU A 200 -23.20 -1.14 -22.78
C LEU A 200 -22.76 -2.25 -21.81
N ARG A 201 -22.60 -1.94 -20.52
CA ARG A 201 -22.29 -2.89 -19.45
C ARG A 201 -23.50 -3.08 -18.54
N PRO A 202 -24.26 -4.19 -18.63
CA PRO A 202 -25.18 -4.55 -17.55
C PRO A 202 -24.40 -4.68 -16.23
N PRO A 203 -25.04 -4.53 -15.05
CA PRO A 203 -24.38 -4.85 -13.78
C PRO A 203 -23.95 -6.32 -13.83
N GLN A 204 -22.66 -6.53 -14.07
CA GLN A 204 -22.05 -7.84 -14.07
C GLN A 204 -21.50 -8.10 -12.66
N PRO A 205 -21.46 -9.38 -12.22
CA PRO A 205 -20.65 -9.75 -11.07
C PRO A 205 -19.26 -9.12 -11.20
N ALA A 206 -18.66 -8.64 -10.11
CA ALA A 206 -17.30 -8.13 -10.15
C ALA A 206 -16.41 -9.16 -10.89
N PRO A 207 -15.71 -8.77 -11.97
CA PRO A 207 -14.82 -9.70 -12.65
C PRO A 207 -13.82 -10.27 -11.64
N GLU A 208 -13.32 -11.49 -11.89
CA GLU A 208 -12.27 -12.11 -11.09
C GLU A 208 -11.20 -11.06 -10.81
N LEU A 209 -11.08 -10.67 -9.53
CA LEU A 209 -10.17 -9.62 -9.10
C LEU A 209 -8.76 -10.17 -9.25
N SER A 210 -8.24 -10.04 -10.46
CA SER A 210 -6.86 -10.34 -10.77
C SER A 210 -6.00 -9.57 -9.78
N ARG A 211 -5.05 -10.26 -9.15
CA ARG A 211 -4.04 -9.60 -8.33
C ARG A 211 -3.45 -8.45 -9.14
N PRO A 212 -3.26 -7.25 -8.56
CA PRO A 212 -2.68 -6.13 -9.28
C PRO A 212 -1.35 -6.60 -9.89
N ALA A 213 -1.27 -6.61 -11.22
CA ALA A 213 -0.08 -7.06 -11.92
C ALA A 213 0.39 -5.95 -12.89
N PRO A 214 1.68 -5.58 -12.91
CA PRO A 214 2.76 -5.89 -11.95
C PRO A 214 3.03 -4.74 -10.96
N GLU A 215 3.47 -5.09 -9.76
CA GLU A 215 4.14 -4.16 -8.83
C GLU A 215 5.32 -3.50 -9.57
N LEU A 216 5.51 -2.19 -9.42
CA LEU A 216 6.68 -1.49 -9.97
C LEU A 216 7.95 -2.11 -9.38
N SER A 217 8.78 -2.75 -10.20
CA SER A 217 10.11 -3.19 -9.75
C SER A 217 11.03 -1.99 -9.62
N PRO A 218 11.94 -1.92 -8.63
CA PRO A 218 12.98 -0.89 -8.60
C PRO A 218 13.90 -0.92 -9.83
N ASP A 219 13.99 -2.10 -10.47
CA ASP A 219 14.77 -2.30 -11.70
C ASP A 219 14.01 -1.90 -12.97
N ASP A 220 12.70 -1.61 -12.87
CA ASP A 220 11.89 -1.08 -13.97
C ASP A 220 12.42 0.32 -14.35
N PRO A 221 12.74 0.60 -15.63
CA PRO A 221 13.08 1.94 -16.08
C PRO A 221 12.10 3.01 -15.61
N ALA A 222 10.80 2.69 -15.55
CA ALA A 222 9.78 3.61 -15.07
C ALA A 222 9.99 4.03 -13.59
N ALA A 223 10.61 3.18 -12.77
CA ALA A 223 10.91 3.50 -11.36
C ALA A 223 11.99 4.58 -11.25
N ARG A 224 12.93 4.61 -12.20
CA ARG A 224 14.08 5.53 -12.21
C ARG A 224 13.69 6.96 -12.56
N GLU A 225 12.48 7.15 -13.07
CA GLU A 225 11.98 8.44 -13.57
C GLU A 225 10.91 9.07 -12.68
N ILE A 226 10.52 8.45 -11.55
CA ILE A 226 9.46 8.98 -10.68
C ILE A 226 9.94 10.24 -9.96
N PRO A 227 9.44 11.45 -10.29
CA PRO A 227 9.80 12.67 -9.57
C PRO A 227 9.16 12.72 -8.19
N TRP A 228 9.80 13.44 -7.27
CA TRP A 228 9.26 13.63 -5.92
C TRP A 228 7.84 14.19 -5.90
N SER A 229 7.53 15.10 -6.82
CA SER A 229 6.19 15.71 -6.94
C SER A 229 5.11 14.66 -7.20
N THR A 230 5.43 13.59 -7.94
CA THR A 230 4.50 12.47 -8.18
C THR A 230 4.28 11.69 -6.88
N THR A 231 5.34 11.43 -6.11
CA THR A 231 5.23 10.82 -4.79
C THR A 231 4.35 11.66 -3.85
N GLN A 232 4.56 12.97 -3.82
CA GLN A 232 3.75 13.89 -3.03
C GLN A 232 2.28 13.91 -3.46
N ALA A 233 2.01 13.92 -4.77
CA ALA A 233 0.65 13.86 -5.30
C ALA A 233 -0.05 12.55 -4.89
N GLN A 234 0.65 11.41 -4.94
CA GLN A 234 0.10 10.13 -4.50
C GLN A 234 -0.25 10.13 -3.00
N TRP A 235 0.57 10.77 -2.15
CA TRP A 235 0.22 10.94 -0.75
C TRP A 235 -0.98 11.87 -0.51
N GLN A 236 -1.23 12.85 -1.39
CA GLN A 236 -2.48 13.63 -1.34
C GLN A 236 -3.69 12.79 -1.76
N VAL A 237 -3.53 11.86 -2.71
CA VAL A 237 -4.58 10.88 -3.05
C VAL A 237 -4.87 9.99 -1.85
N TYR A 238 -3.84 9.46 -1.18
CA TYR A 238 -4.01 8.68 0.06
C TYR A 238 -4.77 9.46 1.13
N ARG A 239 -4.35 10.71 1.41
CA ARG A 239 -5.05 11.59 2.37
C ARG A 239 -6.52 11.77 1.99
N SER A 240 -6.79 12.04 0.72
CA SER A 240 -8.16 12.27 0.23
C SER A 240 -9.03 11.02 0.36
N ASN A 241 -8.47 9.84 0.05
CA ASN A 241 -9.18 8.57 0.21
C ASN A 241 -9.51 8.28 1.66
N VAL A 242 -8.55 8.42 2.59
CA VAL A 242 -8.80 8.19 4.02
C VAL A 242 -9.79 9.21 4.59
N ALA A 243 -9.68 10.48 4.19
CA ALA A 243 -10.65 11.51 4.58
C ALA A 243 -12.07 11.12 4.13
N ALA A 244 -12.24 10.69 2.88
CA ALA A 244 -13.51 10.22 2.37
C ALA A 244 -14.04 8.98 3.12
N MET A 245 -13.18 8.02 3.48
CA MET A 245 -13.57 6.87 4.29
C MET A 245 -14.11 7.31 5.66
N CYS A 246 -13.43 8.25 6.33
CA CYS A 246 -13.89 8.80 7.61
C CYS A 246 -15.26 9.49 7.46
N ASP A 247 -15.44 10.28 6.40
CA ASP A 247 -16.67 11.03 6.17
C ASP A 247 -17.86 10.11 5.84
N LEU A 248 -17.63 9.03 5.09
CA LEU A 248 -18.64 8.00 4.79
C LEU A 248 -19.08 7.25 6.05
N ILE A 249 -18.13 6.82 6.88
CA ILE A 249 -18.40 6.10 8.12
C ILE A 249 -19.19 6.97 9.10
N ARG A 250 -18.78 8.24 9.25
CA ARG A 250 -19.52 9.22 10.06
C ARG A 250 -20.93 9.47 9.50
N ALA A 251 -21.10 9.58 8.18
CA ALA A 251 -22.41 9.79 7.57
C ALA A 251 -23.35 8.59 7.75
N ALA A 252 -22.80 7.39 7.93
CA ALA A 252 -23.54 6.17 8.22
C ALA A 252 -23.80 5.94 9.71
N ASP A 253 -23.39 6.88 10.59
CA ASP A 253 -23.48 6.76 12.05
C ASP A 253 -22.77 5.50 12.60
N VAL A 254 -21.62 5.16 12.00
CA VAL A 254 -20.78 4.01 12.36
C VAL A 254 -19.51 4.51 13.05
N GLN A 255 -19.00 3.74 14.02
CA GLN A 255 -17.79 4.10 14.77
C GLN A 255 -16.52 3.67 14.01
N LEU A 256 -15.46 4.47 14.10
CA LEU A 256 -14.20 4.24 13.38
C LEU A 256 -13.02 4.06 14.34
N VAL A 257 -12.29 2.97 14.18
CA VAL A 257 -10.91 2.82 14.66
C VAL A 257 -9.95 2.91 13.48
N LEU A 258 -9.20 4.00 13.42
CA LEU A 258 -8.17 4.24 12.40
C LEU A 258 -6.80 3.83 12.94
N CYS A 259 -6.06 3.00 12.20
CA CYS A 259 -4.77 2.48 12.64
C CYS A 259 -3.62 3.05 11.80
N THR A 260 -2.55 3.53 12.46
CA THR A 260 -1.25 3.73 11.78
C THR A 260 -0.64 2.38 11.39
N LEU A 261 0.41 2.40 10.56
CA LEU A 261 1.03 1.17 10.05
C LEU A 261 2.47 1.01 10.54
N ALA A 262 2.79 -0.21 10.98
CA ALA A 262 4.17 -0.61 11.25
C ALA A 262 4.92 -0.93 9.95
N SER A 263 6.24 -0.76 9.95
CA SER A 263 7.11 -1.04 8.80
C SER A 263 8.56 -1.17 9.25
N ASN A 264 9.34 -1.97 8.53
CA ASN A 264 10.70 -2.35 8.91
C ASN A 264 11.71 -1.25 8.60
N HIS A 265 12.39 -0.72 9.62
CA HIS A 265 13.42 0.31 9.47
C HIS A 265 14.71 -0.24 8.86
N PHE A 266 14.97 -1.54 9.00
CA PHE A 266 16.14 -2.21 8.43
C PHE A 266 15.89 -2.77 7.03
N THR A 267 14.87 -2.27 6.33
CA THR A 267 14.70 -2.54 4.90
C THR A 267 15.11 -1.29 4.10
N PRO A 268 16.01 -1.40 3.11
CA PRO A 268 16.40 -0.25 2.32
C PRO A 268 15.21 0.30 1.54
N PRO A 269 15.29 1.58 1.10
CA PRO A 269 14.31 2.18 0.21
C PRO A 269 13.99 1.28 -0.99
N TYR A 270 12.76 1.39 -1.48
CA TYR A 270 12.26 0.64 -2.61
C TYR A 270 12.66 1.32 -3.92
N VAL A 271 12.36 2.63 -4.09
CA VAL A 271 12.73 3.39 -5.30
C VAL A 271 13.49 4.66 -4.94
N SER A 272 14.74 4.74 -5.40
CA SER A 272 15.67 5.85 -5.18
C SER A 272 15.95 6.60 -6.49
N SER A 273 14.88 7.06 -7.15
CA SER A 273 14.94 7.66 -8.49
C SER A 273 15.80 8.95 -8.53
N ARG A 274 16.39 9.22 -9.70
CA ARG A 274 17.19 10.44 -9.98
C ARG A 274 16.43 11.45 -10.85
N ALA A 275 15.11 11.46 -10.77
CA ALA A 275 14.25 12.20 -11.69
C ALA A 275 14.40 13.73 -11.64
N GLU A 276 15.13 14.28 -10.65
CA GLU A 276 15.42 15.71 -10.55
C GLU A 276 16.63 16.08 -11.44
N PRO A 277 16.51 17.11 -12.31
CA PRO A 277 17.58 17.48 -13.22
C PRO A 277 18.74 18.11 -12.45
N MET A 278 19.87 17.41 -12.42
CA MET A 278 21.15 17.94 -11.95
C MET A 278 22.21 17.79 -13.04
N PRO A 279 23.24 18.67 -13.06
CA PRO A 279 24.36 18.52 -13.98
C PRO A 279 25.04 17.14 -13.82
N PRO A 280 25.49 16.51 -14.92
CA PRO A 280 26.15 15.20 -14.86
C PRO A 280 27.35 15.16 -13.90
N GLU A 281 28.11 16.26 -13.79
CA GLU A 281 29.22 16.37 -12.85
C GLU A 281 28.77 16.32 -11.38
N ALA A 282 27.60 16.86 -11.05
CA ALA A 282 27.06 16.83 -9.69
C ALA A 282 26.61 15.40 -9.32
N TRP A 283 25.97 14.70 -10.26
CA TRP A 283 25.65 13.28 -10.08
C TRP A 283 26.90 12.41 -9.93
N ALA A 284 27.94 12.66 -10.72
CA ALA A 284 29.20 11.94 -10.61
C ALA A 284 29.92 12.20 -9.25
N ALA A 285 29.89 13.44 -8.77
CA ALA A 285 30.42 13.79 -7.45
C ALA A 285 29.64 13.10 -6.32
N PHE A 286 28.30 13.13 -6.38
CA PHE A 286 27.43 12.42 -5.46
C PHE A 286 27.73 10.91 -5.44
N ASP A 287 27.80 10.28 -6.62
CA ASP A 287 28.08 8.85 -6.75
C ASP A 287 29.44 8.47 -6.18
N THR A 288 30.43 9.34 -6.36
CA THR A 288 31.77 9.15 -5.81
C THR A 288 31.75 9.21 -4.29
N ALA A 289 31.11 10.24 -3.71
CA ALA A 289 31.00 10.41 -2.26
C ALA A 289 30.20 9.27 -1.61
N ARG A 290 29.02 8.94 -2.14
CA ARG A 290 28.19 7.84 -1.63
C ARG A 290 28.93 6.51 -1.72
N ARG A 291 29.57 6.21 -2.85
CA ARG A 291 30.37 4.98 -3.01
C ARG A 291 31.53 4.95 -2.01
N ALA A 292 32.22 6.07 -1.82
CA ALA A 292 33.31 6.18 -0.85
C ALA A 292 32.83 5.90 0.58
N GLY A 293 31.62 6.30 0.96
CA GLY A 293 31.04 5.97 2.25
C GLY A 293 30.60 4.50 2.36
N LEU A 294 29.88 4.02 1.34
CA LEU A 294 29.34 2.65 1.30
C LEU A 294 30.43 1.57 1.39
N VAL A 295 31.60 1.78 0.78
CA VAL A 295 32.71 0.81 0.88
C VAL A 295 33.31 0.73 2.28
N GLN A 296 33.12 1.77 3.10
CA GLN A 296 33.58 1.80 4.49
C GLN A 296 32.60 1.11 5.45
N ILE A 297 31.33 0.94 5.06
CA ILE A 297 30.36 0.13 5.81
C ILE A 297 30.69 -1.35 5.57
N PRO A 298 31.03 -2.11 6.63
CA PRO A 298 31.48 -3.48 6.46
C PRO A 298 30.42 -4.39 5.82
N ARG A 299 30.84 -5.15 4.81
CA ARG A 299 29.97 -5.98 3.98
C ARG A 299 29.02 -6.92 4.78
N PRO A 300 29.46 -7.61 5.87
CA PRO A 300 28.58 -8.50 6.63
C PRO A 300 27.33 -7.85 7.21
N PHE A 301 27.30 -6.52 7.36
CA PHE A 301 26.17 -5.77 7.92
C PHE A 301 25.19 -5.23 6.88
N ARG A 302 25.51 -5.32 5.58
CA ARG A 302 24.69 -4.71 4.51
C ARG A 302 24.39 -5.61 3.33
N GLU A 303 25.12 -6.72 3.18
CA GLU A 303 24.96 -7.60 2.02
C GLU A 303 23.57 -8.25 1.96
N PHE A 304 23.02 -8.65 3.10
CA PHE A 304 21.71 -9.31 3.18
C PHE A 304 20.53 -8.38 2.82
N LEU A 305 20.76 -7.07 2.80
CA LEU A 305 19.76 -6.04 2.52
C LEU A 305 19.49 -5.84 1.01
N ARG A 306 20.38 -6.38 0.16
CA ARG A 306 20.33 -6.23 -1.30
C ARG A 306 19.63 -7.42 -1.96
N PRO A 307 19.00 -7.23 -3.14
CA PRO A 307 18.70 -8.36 -4.03
C PRO A 307 20.01 -9.15 -4.29
N PRO A 308 20.05 -10.50 -4.21
CA PRO A 308 18.95 -11.49 -4.13
C PRO A 308 18.54 -11.93 -2.71
N LEU A 309 19.23 -11.47 -1.67
CA LEU A 309 19.02 -11.94 -0.29
C LEU A 309 17.87 -11.24 0.44
N ARG A 310 17.38 -10.11 -0.08
CA ARG A 310 16.23 -9.39 0.48
C ARG A 310 15.05 -10.35 0.71
N LEU A 311 14.55 -10.37 1.95
CA LEU A 311 13.36 -11.14 2.31
C LEU A 311 12.10 -10.45 1.79
N ARG A 312 11.16 -11.27 1.34
CA ARG A 312 9.79 -10.92 0.93
C ARG A 312 8.84 -11.87 1.65
N LEU A 313 7.56 -11.56 1.71
CA LEU A 313 6.52 -12.46 2.26
C LEU A 313 6.70 -13.93 1.81
N GLY A 314 6.88 -14.17 0.52
CA GLY A 314 7.11 -15.52 -0.03
C GLY A 314 8.43 -16.21 0.35
N SER A 315 9.33 -15.52 1.08
CA SER A 315 10.54 -16.15 1.64
C SER A 315 10.22 -17.00 2.88
N TRP A 316 9.09 -16.72 3.52
CA TRP A 316 8.66 -17.32 4.78
C TRP A 316 7.57 -18.38 4.60
N ILE A 317 6.93 -18.37 3.44
CA ILE A 317 5.82 -19.23 3.07
C ILE A 317 6.33 -20.14 1.95
N ARG A 318 6.05 -21.44 2.04
CA ARG A 318 6.57 -22.44 1.10
C ARG A 318 6.16 -22.09 -0.34
N GLY A 319 7.13 -21.68 -1.16
CA GLY A 319 7.01 -21.49 -2.60
C GLY A 319 8.11 -22.29 -3.34
N ASP A 320 7.67 -23.20 -4.21
CA ASP A 320 8.31 -23.86 -5.37
C ASP A 320 9.78 -24.29 -5.31
N GLY A 321 10.34 -24.41 -4.12
CA GLY A 321 11.69 -24.93 -3.90
C GLY A 321 11.79 -25.41 -2.48
N ALA A 322 11.50 -26.70 -2.25
CA ALA A 322 11.70 -27.33 -0.97
C ALA A 322 13.14 -27.07 -0.49
N ALA A 323 13.32 -26.25 0.53
CA ALA A 323 14.59 -26.23 1.24
C ALA A 323 14.77 -27.61 1.89
N ALA A 324 16.00 -28.11 1.90
CA ALA A 324 16.41 -29.13 2.84
C ALA A 324 15.93 -28.74 4.26
N ALA A 325 15.65 -29.73 5.11
CA ALA A 325 15.26 -29.48 6.49
C ALA A 325 16.21 -28.45 7.11
N ILE A 326 15.67 -27.30 7.53
CA ILE A 326 16.46 -26.29 8.23
C ILE A 326 16.86 -26.91 9.56
N ASP A 327 18.17 -26.97 9.78
CA ASP A 327 18.73 -27.37 11.06
C ASP A 327 18.44 -26.28 12.09
N VAL A 328 17.60 -26.60 13.08
CA VAL A 328 17.18 -25.68 14.14
C VAL A 328 18.38 -25.24 14.98
N GLU A 329 19.41 -26.08 15.09
CA GLU A 329 20.65 -25.75 15.82
C GLU A 329 21.47 -24.65 15.12
N GLN A 330 21.27 -24.46 13.82
CA GLN A 330 21.94 -23.42 13.03
C GLN A 330 21.18 -22.08 13.02
N LEU A 331 20.01 -22.03 13.66
CA LEU A 331 19.26 -20.78 13.76
C LEU A 331 19.97 -19.80 14.71
N PRO A 332 20.04 -18.51 14.34
CA PRO A 332 20.50 -17.52 15.29
C PRO A 332 19.47 -17.38 16.43
N PRO A 333 19.86 -16.82 17.59
CA PRO A 333 18.91 -16.51 18.65
C PRO A 333 17.80 -15.59 18.12
N LEU A 334 16.58 -16.13 17.96
CA LEU A 334 15.46 -15.39 17.41
C LEU A 334 14.93 -14.40 18.45
N ARG A 335 14.90 -13.11 18.09
CA ARG A 335 14.31 -12.06 18.94
C ARG A 335 12.79 -12.16 18.98
N ALA A 336 12.22 -12.03 20.17
CA ALA A 336 10.79 -11.86 20.36
C ALA A 336 10.44 -10.35 20.48
N LEU A 337 9.15 -10.02 20.37
CA LEU A 337 8.63 -8.75 20.89
C LEU A 337 8.94 -8.68 22.39
N SER A 338 9.08 -7.47 22.88
CA SER A 338 9.43 -7.18 24.26
C SER A 338 8.29 -6.46 24.98
N GLY A 339 8.37 -6.40 26.31
CA GLY A 339 7.43 -5.66 27.15
C GLY A 339 5.99 -6.18 27.02
N PRO A 340 4.98 -5.29 27.16
CA PRO A 340 3.56 -5.65 27.07
C PRO A 340 3.17 -6.36 25.77
N LEU A 341 3.86 -6.10 24.65
CA LEU A 341 3.60 -6.80 23.38
C LEU A 341 4.02 -8.28 23.40
N ALA A 342 4.91 -8.67 24.30
CA ALA A 342 5.25 -10.06 24.53
C ALA A 342 4.12 -10.80 25.26
N ASP A 343 3.49 -10.16 26.23
CA ASP A 343 2.39 -10.73 27.04
C ASP A 343 1.14 -10.96 26.20
N LEU A 344 0.85 -10.05 25.25
CA LEU A 344 -0.24 -10.19 24.26
C LEU A 344 -0.08 -11.40 23.31
N ARG A 345 1.00 -12.18 23.43
CA ARG A 345 1.17 -13.43 22.66
C ARG A 345 0.68 -14.67 23.41
N ALA A 346 0.53 -14.61 24.73
CA ALA A 346 0.51 -15.79 25.60
C ALA A 346 -0.85 -16.01 26.30
N THR A 347 -1.83 -16.60 25.60
CA THR A 347 -3.10 -17.09 26.20
C THR A 347 -3.49 -18.48 25.60
N PRO A 348 -4.37 -19.31 26.22
CA PRO A 348 -3.99 -20.39 27.15
C PRO A 348 -4.14 -21.83 26.60
N GLU A 349 -4.09 -22.06 25.28
CA GLU A 349 -4.16 -23.43 24.71
C GLU A 349 -2.78 -24.07 24.51
N SER A 350 -1.68 -23.36 24.75
CA SER A 350 -0.32 -23.86 24.54
C SER A 350 0.22 -24.77 25.66
N LYS A 351 -0.64 -25.34 26.52
CA LYS A 351 -0.21 -26.36 27.48
C LYS A 351 -0.20 -27.74 26.81
N GLY A 352 0.85 -27.99 26.03
CA GLY A 352 1.22 -29.32 25.56
C GLY A 352 1.80 -29.30 24.15
N GLY A 353 3.13 -29.31 24.04
CA GLY A 353 3.80 -29.66 22.78
C GLY A 353 4.94 -28.70 22.41
N ASP A 354 6.14 -29.08 22.85
CA ASP A 354 7.47 -28.66 22.37
C ASP A 354 7.87 -27.17 22.41
N ALA A 355 8.74 -26.85 23.35
CA ALA A 355 9.28 -25.51 23.64
C ALA A 355 10.52 -25.16 22.79
N THR A 356 10.64 -25.69 21.58
CA THR A 356 11.80 -25.46 20.71
C THR A 356 11.46 -24.44 19.62
N LEU A 357 11.35 -23.18 20.05
CA LEU A 357 11.42 -21.93 19.25
C LEU A 357 10.37 -21.66 18.14
N ALA A 358 9.44 -22.56 17.84
CA ALA A 358 8.40 -22.35 16.82
C ALA A 358 6.99 -22.61 17.34
N GLY A 359 6.26 -21.52 17.62
CA GLY A 359 4.82 -21.57 17.85
C GLY A 359 4.28 -20.17 18.09
N TRP A 360 3.46 -19.66 17.17
CA TRP A 360 2.75 -18.38 17.19
C TRP A 360 3.51 -17.10 16.84
N HIS A 361 4.79 -16.93 17.20
CA HIS A 361 5.45 -15.67 16.85
C HIS A 361 5.89 -15.60 15.39
N TRP A 362 6.68 -16.58 14.96
CA TRP A 362 7.22 -16.68 13.61
C TRP A 362 6.41 -17.69 12.79
N PRO A 363 6.45 -17.62 11.44
CA PRO A 363 5.94 -18.71 10.59
C PRO A 363 6.62 -20.03 10.95
N PRO A 364 5.98 -21.19 10.78
CA PRO A 364 6.61 -22.48 11.04
C PRO A 364 7.94 -22.62 10.28
N ILE A 365 9.03 -22.96 10.98
CA ILE A 365 10.39 -23.04 10.40
C ILE A 365 10.43 -23.95 9.16
N ALA A 366 9.63 -25.03 9.15
CA ALA A 366 9.49 -25.95 8.03
C ALA A 366 8.99 -25.29 6.71
N GLN A 367 8.49 -24.05 6.77
CA GLN A 367 8.03 -23.28 5.61
C GLN A 367 9.09 -22.27 5.11
N TRP A 368 10.15 -22.03 5.87
CA TRP A 368 11.12 -20.98 5.55
C TRP A 368 12.00 -21.41 4.38
N ASN A 369 12.35 -20.44 3.53
CA ASN A 369 13.43 -20.59 2.58
C ASN A 369 14.80 -20.56 3.29
N ALA A 370 15.79 -21.30 2.80
CA ALA A 370 17.15 -21.32 3.36
C ALA A 370 17.78 -19.92 3.53
N LYS A 371 17.42 -18.95 2.66
CA LYS A 371 17.92 -17.57 2.78
C LYS A 371 17.40 -16.85 4.03
N VAL A 372 16.28 -17.26 4.61
CA VAL A 372 15.76 -16.68 5.86
C VAL A 372 16.77 -16.85 6.98
N VAL A 373 17.35 -18.04 7.11
CA VAL A 373 18.39 -18.33 8.13
C VAL A 373 19.61 -17.44 7.93
N ALA A 374 20.11 -17.35 6.68
CA ALA A 374 21.27 -16.52 6.36
C ALA A 374 21.03 -15.03 6.66
N VAL A 375 19.85 -14.52 6.32
CA VAL A 375 19.46 -13.13 6.57
C VAL A 375 19.31 -12.87 8.06
N LEU A 376 18.58 -13.71 8.80
CA LEU A 376 18.40 -13.53 10.24
C LEU A 376 19.73 -13.58 10.98
N SER A 377 20.65 -14.46 10.59
CA SER A 377 21.99 -14.52 11.18
C SER A 377 22.80 -13.25 10.92
N ALA A 378 22.68 -12.65 9.73
CA ALA A 378 23.33 -11.38 9.42
C ALA A 378 22.66 -10.19 10.13
N TYR A 379 21.33 -10.20 10.22
CA TYR A 379 20.54 -9.22 10.93
C TYR A 379 20.83 -9.23 12.43
N GLU A 380 20.93 -10.40 13.07
CA GLU A 380 21.28 -10.47 14.49
C GLU A 380 22.64 -9.83 14.79
N ARG A 381 23.65 -10.07 13.95
CA ARG A 381 24.95 -9.39 14.08
C ARG A 381 24.82 -7.87 13.94
N LEU A 382 24.03 -7.40 12.96
CA LEU A 382 23.75 -5.98 12.76
C LEU A 382 23.11 -5.37 14.00
N VAL A 383 22.08 -6.01 14.54
CA VAL A 383 21.30 -5.47 15.66
C VAL A 383 22.06 -5.53 17.00
N ARG A 384 22.87 -6.57 17.19
CA ARG A 384 23.82 -6.69 18.32
C ARG A 384 25.01 -5.75 18.20
N ARG A 385 25.22 -5.17 17.00
CA ARG A 385 26.31 -4.24 16.67
C ARG A 385 27.67 -4.88 16.99
N GLU A 386 27.86 -6.11 16.52
CA GLU A 386 29.06 -6.93 16.75
C GLU A 386 30.26 -6.42 15.91
N LEU A 387 30.78 -5.26 16.29
CA LEU A 387 31.91 -4.62 15.61
C LEU A 387 33.26 -5.19 16.08
N ALA A 388 34.11 -5.56 15.13
CA ALA A 388 35.53 -5.71 15.39
C ALA A 388 36.17 -4.31 15.58
N PRO A 389 37.16 -4.14 16.47
CA PRO A 389 37.79 -2.84 16.76
C PRO A 389 38.22 -1.99 15.55
N PRO A 390 38.83 -2.52 14.46
CA PRO A 390 39.21 -1.69 13.30
C PRO A 390 38.02 -1.13 12.50
N MET A 391 36.80 -1.63 12.73
CA MET A 391 35.61 -1.24 11.96
C MET A 391 35.09 0.13 12.38
N GLU A 392 35.33 0.59 13.62
CA GLU A 392 34.81 1.87 14.09
C GLU A 392 35.39 3.06 13.31
N HIS A 393 36.70 3.07 13.07
CA HIS A 393 37.34 4.13 12.28
C HIS A 393 36.86 4.11 10.82
N SER A 394 36.60 2.91 10.26
CA SER A 394 35.97 2.78 8.94
C SER A 394 34.57 3.41 8.93
N LEU A 395 33.73 3.11 9.92
CA LEU A 395 32.39 3.69 10.02
C LEU A 395 32.39 5.21 10.16
N ARG A 396 33.33 5.81 10.90
CA ARG A 396 33.47 7.27 10.97
C ARG A 396 33.83 7.89 9.61
N ARG A 397 34.66 7.21 8.79
CA ARG A 397 34.90 7.62 7.40
C ARG A 397 33.66 7.43 6.52
N ALA A 398 32.85 6.40 6.80
CA ALA A 398 31.59 6.18 6.13
C ALA A 398 30.65 7.38 6.33
N VAL A 399 30.46 7.78 7.59
CA VAL A 399 29.65 8.95 7.98
C VAL A 399 30.10 10.20 7.24
N ALA A 400 31.39 10.56 7.35
CA ALA A 400 31.91 11.76 6.70
C ALA A 400 31.68 11.77 5.18
N ALA A 401 31.89 10.64 4.49
CA ALA A 401 31.69 10.54 3.04
C ALA A 401 30.20 10.59 2.64
N LEU A 402 29.31 10.02 3.46
CA LEU A 402 27.87 10.04 3.21
C LEU A 402 27.26 11.41 3.50
N GLU A 403 27.73 12.12 4.54
CA GLU A 403 27.37 13.52 4.78
C GLU A 403 27.78 14.40 3.59
N GLN A 404 28.98 14.19 3.01
CA GLN A 404 29.38 14.89 1.78
C GLN A 404 28.47 14.55 0.59
N ALA A 405 28.01 13.31 0.47
CA ALA A 405 27.04 12.94 -0.56
C ALA A 405 25.71 13.68 -0.35
N LEU A 406 25.22 13.74 0.90
CA LEU A 406 23.96 14.40 1.26
C LEU A 406 24.05 15.94 1.16
N LEU A 407 25.24 16.55 1.23
CA LEU A 407 25.41 17.97 0.88
C LEU A 407 25.11 18.24 -0.61
N LEU A 408 25.33 17.25 -1.48
CA LEU A 408 25.08 17.36 -2.92
C LEU A 408 23.64 16.99 -3.29
N VAL A 409 23.10 15.94 -2.66
CA VAL A 409 21.72 15.48 -2.87
C VAL A 409 21.06 15.24 -1.51
N PRO A 410 20.50 16.28 -0.87
CA PRO A 410 20.02 16.23 0.52
C PRO A 410 18.84 15.33 0.80
N ASN A 411 18.19 14.80 -0.24
CA ASN A 411 16.99 13.97 -0.12
C ASN A 411 17.20 12.60 -0.77
N ASP A 412 18.46 12.15 -0.99
CA ASP A 412 18.71 10.83 -1.56
C ASP A 412 18.41 9.74 -0.52
N PRO A 413 17.34 8.94 -0.70
CA PRO A 413 16.88 8.01 0.34
C PRO A 413 17.91 6.90 0.61
N ASP A 414 18.67 6.56 -0.42
CA ASP A 414 19.67 5.50 -0.43
C ASP A 414 20.92 5.89 0.39
N ALA A 415 21.40 7.12 0.25
CA ALA A 415 22.48 7.69 1.04
C ALA A 415 22.09 7.88 2.51
N HIS A 416 20.87 8.34 2.79
CA HIS A 416 20.33 8.39 4.14
C HIS A 416 20.26 7.00 4.79
N PHE A 417 19.82 5.97 4.06
CA PHE A 417 19.78 4.61 4.59
C PHE A 417 21.19 4.08 4.92
N ASP A 418 22.15 4.30 4.02
CA ASP A 418 23.55 3.93 4.24
C ASP A 418 24.13 4.69 5.47
N LEU A 419 23.78 5.97 5.65
CA LEU A 419 24.21 6.79 6.79
C LEU A 419 23.58 6.29 8.11
N GLY A 420 22.30 5.94 8.08
CA GLY A 420 21.59 5.32 9.20
C GLY A 420 22.24 4.01 9.65
N LEU A 421 22.66 3.15 8.73
CA LEU A 421 23.43 1.94 9.07
C LEU A 421 24.75 2.27 9.76
N ALA A 422 25.46 3.31 9.30
CA ALA A 422 26.73 3.71 9.89
C ALA A 422 26.54 4.24 11.33
N HIS A 423 25.57 5.13 11.56
CA HIS A 423 25.22 5.61 12.91
C HIS A 423 24.73 4.48 13.82
N TRP A 424 23.91 3.57 13.29
CA TRP A 424 23.41 2.42 14.04
C TRP A 424 24.56 1.57 14.59
N LEU A 425 25.53 1.25 13.73
CA LEU A 425 26.70 0.47 14.11
C LEU A 425 27.60 1.25 15.09
N LEU A 426 27.73 2.56 14.91
CA LEU A 426 28.45 3.46 15.85
C LEU A 426 27.72 3.68 17.18
N ARG A 427 26.54 3.08 17.38
CA ARG A 427 25.70 3.22 18.58
C ARG A 427 25.16 4.63 18.79
N ASP A 428 25.03 5.40 17.72
CA ASP A 428 24.35 6.69 17.72
C ASP A 428 22.88 6.47 17.33
N ASP A 429 22.09 6.11 18.33
CA ASP A 429 20.70 5.69 18.16
C ASP A 429 19.79 6.80 17.63
N VAL A 430 20.06 8.04 18.07
CA VAL A 430 19.27 9.22 17.67
C VAL A 430 19.53 9.54 16.20
N ALA A 431 20.79 9.62 15.78
CA ALA A 431 21.13 9.88 14.39
C ALA A 431 20.68 8.72 13.49
N ALA A 432 20.91 7.46 13.90
CA ALA A 432 20.48 6.30 13.13
C ALA A 432 18.96 6.32 12.85
N LYS A 433 18.16 6.62 13.87
CA LYS A 433 16.72 6.71 13.74
C LYS A 433 16.30 7.83 12.79
N HIS A 434 16.88 9.02 12.95
CA HIS A 434 16.62 10.14 12.06
C HIS A 434 16.87 9.76 10.59
N GLU A 435 18.04 9.20 10.31
CA GLU A 435 18.46 8.85 8.95
C GLU A 435 17.59 7.75 8.32
N PHE A 436 17.19 6.71 9.08
CA PHE A 436 16.25 5.71 8.58
C PHE A 436 14.86 6.28 8.30
N GLU A 437 14.37 7.20 9.13
CA GLU A 437 13.09 7.87 8.91
C GLU A 437 13.14 8.77 7.67
N VAL A 438 14.23 9.53 7.48
CA VAL A 438 14.43 10.38 6.30
C VAL A 438 14.57 9.55 5.03
N ALA A 439 15.33 8.45 5.06
CA ALA A 439 15.46 7.52 3.95
C ALA A 439 14.09 7.02 3.46
N ARG A 440 13.24 6.60 4.39
CA ARG A 440 11.89 6.10 4.07
C ARG A 440 10.92 7.21 3.69
N ARG A 441 11.12 8.43 4.19
CA ARG A 441 10.35 9.60 3.80
C ARG A 441 10.57 9.94 2.33
N TYR A 442 11.80 9.90 1.85
CA TYR A 442 12.16 10.30 0.48
C TYR A 442 12.18 9.17 -0.54
N ASP A 443 11.85 7.94 -0.15
CA ASP A 443 11.54 6.86 -1.08
C ASP A 443 10.48 7.34 -2.09
N ARG A 444 10.77 7.18 -3.38
CA ARG A 444 9.97 7.75 -4.47
C ARG A 444 8.70 6.96 -4.75
N ALA A 445 8.69 5.68 -4.40
CA ALA A 445 7.53 4.81 -4.56
C ALA A 445 7.53 3.73 -3.46
N PRO A 446 7.33 4.11 -2.19
CA PRO A 446 7.51 3.21 -1.08
C PRO A 446 6.52 2.04 -1.11
N HIS A 447 7.04 0.85 -0.85
CA HIS A 447 6.27 -0.41 -0.71
C HIS A 447 5.84 -0.69 0.75
N SER A 448 5.91 0.34 1.58
CA SER A 448 5.64 0.30 3.01
C SER A 448 5.18 1.68 3.49
N ALA A 449 4.60 1.74 4.68
CA ALA A 449 4.17 3.00 5.25
C ALA A 449 5.40 3.75 5.77
N ASN A 450 5.31 5.07 5.88
CA ASN A 450 6.39 5.89 6.41
C ASN A 450 5.82 7.02 7.28
N GLY A 451 6.68 7.96 7.69
CA GLY A 451 6.25 9.12 8.47
C GLY A 451 5.13 9.90 7.80
N ILE A 452 5.17 10.10 6.48
CA ILE A 452 4.15 10.87 5.74
C ILE A 452 2.78 10.20 5.85
N SER A 453 2.67 8.90 5.55
CA SER A 453 1.40 8.19 5.61
C SER A 453 0.85 8.13 7.03
N ASN A 454 1.70 7.86 8.03
CA ASN A 454 1.26 7.78 9.42
C ASN A 454 0.88 9.16 10.00
N ASP A 455 1.56 10.24 9.60
CA ASP A 455 1.20 11.60 10.01
C ASP A 455 -0.15 12.02 9.41
N ILE A 456 -0.43 11.64 8.16
CA ILE A 456 -1.75 11.84 7.55
C ILE A 456 -2.84 11.19 8.41
N LEU A 457 -2.66 9.94 8.82
CA LEU A 457 -3.63 9.21 9.65
C LEU A 457 -3.83 9.88 11.01
N ARG A 458 -2.74 10.26 11.69
CA ARG A 458 -2.78 10.96 12.98
C ARG A 458 -3.54 12.28 12.87
N VAL A 459 -3.24 13.08 11.86
CA VAL A 459 -3.91 14.37 11.61
C VAL A 459 -5.39 14.15 11.32
N LEU A 460 -5.75 13.22 10.43
CA LEU A 460 -7.15 12.97 10.07
C LEU A 460 -7.98 12.49 11.28
N ALA A 461 -7.41 11.66 12.15
CA ALA A 461 -8.06 11.24 13.39
C ALA A 461 -8.20 12.40 14.38
N ALA A 462 -7.16 13.22 14.56
CA ALA A 462 -7.20 14.36 15.48
C ALA A 462 -8.20 15.46 15.02
N GLU A 463 -8.36 15.65 13.72
CA GLU A 463 -9.29 16.63 13.14
C GLU A 463 -10.76 16.18 13.17
N ARG A 464 -11.05 14.91 13.45
CA ARG A 464 -12.40 14.32 13.34
C ARG A 464 -12.89 13.74 14.67
N PRO A 465 -13.83 14.42 15.35
CA PRO A 465 -14.49 13.87 16.52
C PRO A 465 -15.13 12.51 16.21
N GLY A 466 -15.01 11.57 17.14
CA GLY A 466 -15.54 10.20 16.99
C GLY A 466 -14.60 9.20 16.35
N VAL A 467 -13.52 9.64 15.68
CA VAL A 467 -12.49 8.73 15.16
C VAL A 467 -11.51 8.36 16.28
N LEU A 468 -11.43 7.08 16.61
CA LEU A 468 -10.41 6.55 17.53
C LEU A 468 -9.14 6.22 16.74
N LEU A 469 -7.98 6.61 17.28
CA LEU A 469 -6.68 6.32 16.68
C LEU A 469 -5.96 5.23 17.45
N LEU A 470 -5.59 4.14 16.77
CA LEU A 470 -4.58 3.21 17.25
C LEU A 470 -3.22 3.53 16.59
N ASP A 471 -2.29 4.11 17.35
CA ASP A 471 -0.95 4.39 16.83
C ASP A 471 -0.03 3.15 16.88
N VAL A 472 -0.35 2.16 16.03
CA VAL A 472 0.40 0.90 15.88
C VAL A 472 1.90 1.14 15.65
N ALA A 473 2.24 2.14 14.84
CA ALA A 473 3.62 2.49 14.54
C ALA A 473 4.38 2.91 15.80
N ALA A 474 3.79 3.76 16.64
CA ALA A 474 4.38 4.17 17.91
C ALA A 474 4.46 3.00 18.90
N GLN A 475 3.40 2.20 19.01
CA GLN A 475 3.34 1.04 19.91
C GLN A 475 4.47 0.03 19.61
N PHE A 476 4.67 -0.35 18.35
CA PHE A 476 5.78 -1.25 18.01
C PHE A 476 7.15 -0.59 18.17
N ALA A 477 7.29 0.70 17.84
CA ALA A 477 8.55 1.41 18.01
C ALA A 477 8.99 1.46 19.49
N GLU A 478 8.07 1.75 20.42
CA GLU A 478 8.34 1.81 21.87
C GLU A 478 8.94 0.50 22.41
N HIS A 479 8.61 -0.63 21.80
CA HIS A 479 9.06 -1.96 22.20
C HIS A 479 10.13 -2.56 21.28
N SER A 480 10.68 -1.75 20.37
CA SER A 480 11.80 -2.10 19.50
C SER A 480 13.08 -1.37 19.92
N GLN A 481 14.24 -1.99 19.65
CA GLN A 481 15.54 -1.44 20.06
C GLN A 481 15.74 -0.05 19.44
N ALA A 482 15.94 0.95 20.30
CA ALA A 482 16.09 2.36 19.91
C ALA A 482 14.92 2.93 19.08
N GLY A 483 13.71 2.38 19.20
CA GLY A 483 12.59 2.84 18.39
C GLY A 483 12.56 2.28 16.96
N LEU A 484 13.48 1.37 16.61
CA LEU A 484 13.65 0.86 15.25
C LEU A 484 13.05 -0.53 15.09
N VAL A 485 11.82 -0.57 14.58
CA VAL A 485 11.09 -1.79 14.22
C VAL A 485 11.87 -2.59 13.17
N GLY A 486 12.18 -3.85 13.46
CA GLY A 486 12.88 -4.75 12.54
C GLY A 486 12.21 -6.12 12.37
N TYR A 487 13.01 -7.16 12.11
CA TYR A 487 12.49 -8.49 11.73
C TYR A 487 11.75 -9.23 12.86
N GLU A 488 11.95 -8.83 14.12
CA GLU A 488 11.17 -9.30 15.27
C GLU A 488 9.70 -8.86 15.21
N VAL A 489 9.38 -7.85 14.42
CA VAL A 489 8.00 -7.38 14.17
C VAL A 489 7.57 -7.68 12.74
N MET A 490 8.49 -7.62 11.79
CA MET A 490 8.22 -7.63 10.36
C MET A 490 8.82 -8.85 9.64
N MET A 491 8.12 -9.41 8.68
CA MET A 491 8.60 -10.46 7.78
C MET A 491 9.43 -9.87 6.62
N ASP A 492 9.05 -8.69 6.16
CA ASP A 492 9.74 -7.93 5.12
C ASP A 492 9.59 -6.43 5.40
N ALA A 493 9.45 -5.58 4.37
CA ALA A 493 9.26 -4.14 4.54
C ALA A 493 7.98 -3.79 5.30
N CYS A 494 6.88 -4.53 5.08
CA CYS A 494 5.53 -4.11 5.46
C CYS A 494 4.64 -5.22 6.07
N HIS A 495 4.97 -6.49 5.89
CA HIS A 495 4.19 -7.60 6.46
C HIS A 495 4.59 -7.89 7.90
N LEU A 496 3.63 -7.92 8.83
CA LEU A 496 3.84 -8.25 10.23
C LEU A 496 4.16 -9.73 10.42
N GLN A 497 4.96 -10.09 11.41
CA GLN A 497 5.11 -11.46 11.90
C GLN A 497 3.79 -11.95 12.53
N PRO A 498 3.47 -13.26 12.50
CA PRO A 498 2.27 -13.80 13.14
C PRO A 498 2.06 -13.34 14.60
N GLY A 499 3.11 -13.31 15.42
CA GLY A 499 3.03 -12.82 16.80
C GLY A 499 2.81 -11.31 16.91
N ALA A 500 3.30 -10.53 15.95
CA ALA A 500 3.01 -9.10 15.90
C ALA A 500 1.55 -8.83 15.49
N ARG A 501 0.97 -9.64 14.61
CA ARG A 501 -0.48 -9.57 14.29
C ARG A 501 -1.35 -9.85 15.50
N ARG A 502 -0.99 -10.86 16.32
CA ARG A 502 -1.68 -11.13 17.59
C ARG A 502 -1.55 -9.97 18.58
N ALA A 503 -0.34 -9.44 18.76
CA ALA A 503 -0.13 -8.28 19.61
C ALA A 503 -0.97 -7.07 19.15
N LEU A 504 -1.07 -6.85 17.83
CA LEU A 504 -1.95 -5.83 17.27
C LEU A 504 -3.43 -6.06 17.62
N MET A 505 -3.94 -7.30 17.60
CA MET A 505 -5.32 -7.58 18.03
C MET A 505 -5.53 -7.26 19.51
N GLY A 506 -4.54 -7.56 20.36
CA GLY A 506 -4.57 -7.20 21.78
C GLY A 506 -4.64 -5.69 22.02
N LEU A 507 -3.92 -4.90 21.21
CA LEU A 507 -4.00 -3.44 21.23
C LEU A 507 -5.34 -2.91 20.67
N LEU A 508 -5.90 -3.60 19.68
CA LEU A 508 -7.12 -3.20 18.98
C LEU A 508 -8.40 -3.46 19.78
N ALA A 509 -8.47 -4.60 20.48
CA ALA A 509 -9.66 -5.03 21.22
C ALA A 509 -10.26 -3.95 22.16
N PRO A 510 -9.49 -3.30 23.06
CA PRO A 510 -10.06 -2.29 23.95
C PRO A 510 -10.64 -1.08 23.21
N LEU A 511 -10.01 -0.65 22.12
CA LEU A 511 -10.48 0.47 21.29
C LEU A 511 -11.76 0.12 20.52
N VAL A 512 -11.90 -1.12 20.05
CA VAL A 512 -13.13 -1.59 19.39
C VAL A 512 -14.28 -1.68 20.39
N VAL A 513 -14.01 -2.15 21.62
CA VAL A 513 -15.01 -2.13 22.70
C VAL A 513 -15.44 -0.70 23.02
N GLU A 514 -14.48 0.22 23.18
CA GLU A 514 -14.77 1.64 23.42
C GLU A 514 -15.60 2.25 22.29
N ALA A 515 -15.22 1.98 21.03
CA ALA A 515 -15.97 2.43 19.86
C ALA A 515 -17.41 1.92 19.91
N SER A 516 -17.63 0.62 20.13
CA SER A 516 -18.97 0.01 20.10
C SER A 516 -19.93 0.50 21.19
N ALA A 517 -19.41 1.15 22.24
CA ALA A 517 -20.19 1.67 23.35
C ALA A 517 -20.69 3.11 23.13
N ARG A 518 -20.26 3.76 22.06
CA ARG A 518 -20.67 5.11 21.64
C ARG A 518 -21.81 5.03 20.64
#